data_AF-A0A5N8UHY6-F1
#
_entry.id   AF-A0A5N8UHY6-F1
#
_cell.length_a   1.000
_cell.length_b   1.000
_cell.length_c   1.000
_cell.angle_alpha   90.00
_cell.angle_beta   90.00
_cell.angle_gamma   90.00
#
_symmetry.space_group_name_H-M   'P 1'
#
loop_
_entity.id
_entity.type
_entity.pdbx_description
1 polymer ?
#
loop_
_entity_poly.entity_id
_entity_poly.type
_entity_poly.pdbx_seq_one_letter_code
_entity_poly.pdbx_strand_id
1 'polypeptide(L)'
;MSPIEQILVAAKSISIAGKKPSLALIKTKIGNSIPMPILIQGLQQFRAMDASSIEKIPSQGKMHAAVVPDEGKSELDQLKAELTQLKLAYQNLNSRLEQLENHKMKVKK
;
A
#
# COMPACT_ATOMS: atom_id res chain seq x y z
N MET A 1 -6.45 -0.99 -0.71
CA MET A 1 -5.94 -0.48 -2.03
C MET A 1 -4.66 0.34 -1.87
N SER A 2 -3.52 -0.10 -2.44
CA SER A 2 -2.28 0.70 -2.43
C SER A 2 -2.39 1.91 -3.37
N PRO A 3 -1.88 3.11 -2.99
CA PRO A 3 -1.90 4.30 -3.84
C PRO A 3 -1.29 4.10 -5.23
N ILE A 4 -0.28 3.23 -5.34
CA ILE A 4 0.44 2.95 -6.60
C ILE A 4 -0.42 2.13 -7.56
N GLU A 5 -1.19 1.17 -7.05
CA GLU A 5 -2.07 0.33 -7.88
C GLU A 5 -3.19 1.15 -8.53
N GLN A 6 -3.76 2.10 -7.78
CA GLN A 6 -4.76 3.03 -8.31
C GLN A 6 -4.21 3.85 -9.48
N ILE A 7 -2.94 4.25 -9.41
CA ILE A 7 -2.26 4.97 -10.48
C ILE A 7 -2.05 4.08 -11.70
N LEU A 8 -1.63 2.84 -11.52
CA LEU A 8 -1.43 1.88 -12.61
C LEU A 8 -2.75 1.59 -13.35
N VAL A 9 -3.84 1.40 -12.61
CA VAL A 9 -5.19 1.18 -13.15
C VAL A 9 -5.70 2.41 -13.92
N ALA A 10 -5.45 3.62 -13.42
CA ALA A 10 -5.80 4.86 -14.11
C ALA A 10 -4.96 5.05 -15.38
N ALA A 11 -3.64 4.81 -15.32
CA ALA A 11 -2.73 4.91 -16.46
C ALA A 11 -3.11 3.93 -17.57
N LYS A 12 -3.43 2.68 -17.22
CA LYS A 12 -3.96 1.68 -18.17
C LYS A 12 -5.24 2.16 -18.84
N SER A 13 -6.17 2.68 -18.05
CA SER A 13 -7.47 3.15 -18.58
C SER A 13 -7.29 4.32 -19.56
N ILE A 14 -6.32 5.22 -19.32
CA ILE A 14 -5.97 6.30 -20.24
C ILE A 14 -5.32 5.75 -21.53
N SER A 15 -4.44 4.75 -21.39
CA SER A 15 -3.81 4.08 -22.53
C SER A 15 -4.81 3.32 -23.40
N ILE A 16 -5.79 2.63 -22.81
CA ILE A 16 -6.89 1.96 -23.53
C ILE A 16 -7.74 2.98 -24.29
N ALA A 17 -7.93 4.18 -23.74
CA ALA A 17 -8.61 5.29 -24.42
C ALA A 17 -7.78 5.92 -25.56
N GLY A 18 -6.65 5.31 -25.95
CA GLY A 18 -5.76 5.77 -27.03
C GLY A 18 -4.95 7.03 -26.68
N LYS A 19 -4.97 7.48 -25.43
CA LYS A 19 -4.24 8.67 -24.97
C LYS A 19 -2.97 8.26 -24.24
N LYS A 20 -1.89 9.03 -24.42
CA LYS A 20 -0.65 8.82 -23.67
C LYS A 20 -0.88 9.21 -22.19
N PRO A 21 -0.68 8.30 -21.22
CA PRO A 21 -0.85 8.62 -19.81
C PRO A 21 0.13 9.71 -19.39
N SER A 22 -0.40 10.78 -18.81
CA SER A 22 0.35 11.93 -18.30
C SER A 22 -0.05 12.22 -16.87
N LEU A 23 0.83 12.91 -16.13
CA LEU A 23 0.56 13.30 -14.74
C LEU A 23 -0.75 14.05 -14.59
N ALA A 24 -1.05 14.98 -15.51
CA ALA A 24 -2.30 15.74 -15.49
C ALA A 24 -3.53 14.84 -15.69
N LEU A 25 -3.49 13.93 -16.67
CA LEU A 25 -4.59 13.01 -16.95
C LEU A 25 -4.85 12.04 -15.79
N ILE A 26 -3.78 11.49 -15.21
CA ILE A 26 -3.86 10.62 -14.03
C ILE A 26 -4.42 11.41 -12.83
N LYS A 27 -3.96 12.64 -12.61
CA LYS A 27 -4.44 13.52 -11.53
C LYS A 27 -5.94 13.84 -11.68
N THR A 28 -6.43 14.07 -12.89
CA THR A 28 -7.87 14.30 -13.12
C THR A 28 -8.73 13.06 -12.85
N LYS A 29 -8.17 11.85 -13.07
CA LYS A 29 -8.84 10.56 -12.84
C LYS A 29 -8.90 10.18 -11.35
N ILE A 30 -7.88 10.54 -10.56
CA ILE A 30 -7.70 10.09 -9.17
C ILE A 30 -8.03 11.21 -8.15
N GLY A 31 -8.00 12.47 -8.57
CA GLY A 31 -8.23 13.64 -7.69
C GLY A 31 -7.00 14.02 -6.87
N ASN A 32 -7.18 14.93 -5.90
CA ASN A 32 -6.11 15.44 -5.03
C ASN A 32 -5.74 14.49 -3.86
N SER A 33 -6.18 13.23 -3.91
CA SER A 33 -6.02 12.27 -2.81
C SER A 33 -4.59 11.71 -2.70
N ILE A 34 -3.81 11.74 -3.78
CA ILE A 34 -2.47 11.11 -3.83
C ILE A 34 -1.36 12.17 -3.95
N PRO A 35 -0.30 12.11 -3.09
CA PRO A 35 0.85 12.99 -3.19
C PRO A 35 1.56 12.89 -4.54
N MET A 36 2.05 14.04 -5.02
CA MET A 36 2.73 14.15 -6.32
C MET A 36 3.90 13.19 -6.52
N PRO A 37 4.76 12.89 -5.52
CA PRO A 37 5.83 11.90 -5.67
C PRO A 37 5.32 10.51 -6.03
N ILE A 38 4.20 10.10 -5.44
CA ILE A 38 3.59 8.78 -5.66
C ILE A 38 2.99 8.70 -7.07
N LEU A 39 2.36 9.78 -7.55
CA LEU A 39 1.87 9.89 -8.93
C LEU A 39 3.02 9.73 -9.95
N ILE A 40 4.16 10.36 -9.67
CA ILE A 40 5.35 10.29 -10.54
C ILE A 40 5.91 8.86 -10.54
N GLN A 41 6.05 8.25 -9.37
CA GLN A 41 6.53 6.87 -9.24
C GLN A 41 5.63 5.88 -9.98
N GLY A 42 4.32 5.95 -9.78
CA GLY A 42 3.36 5.06 -10.46
C GLY A 42 3.37 5.25 -11.98
N LEU A 43 3.51 6.49 -12.48
CA LEU A 43 3.64 6.75 -13.91
C LEU A 43 4.97 6.22 -14.48
N GLN A 44 6.08 6.38 -13.76
CA GLN A 44 7.37 5.84 -14.16
C GLN A 44 7.32 4.31 -14.21
N GLN A 45 6.71 3.67 -13.22
CA GLN A 45 6.51 2.22 -13.19
C GLN A 45 5.64 1.73 -14.34
N PHE A 46 4.56 2.44 -14.67
CA PHE A 46 3.72 2.12 -15.83
C PHE A 46 4.50 2.20 -17.15
N ARG A 47 5.38 3.20 -17.29
CA ARG A 47 6.21 3.37 -18.49
C ARG A 47 7.35 2.34 -18.59
N ALA A 48 7.83 1.85 -17.45
CA ALA A 48 8.86 0.82 -17.37
C ALA A 48 8.31 -0.60 -17.56
N MET A 49 7.00 -0.79 -17.43
CA MET A 49 6.35 -2.08 -17.73
C MET A 49 6.22 -2.32 -19.22
N ASP A 50 6.50 -3.55 -19.64
CA ASP A 50 6.18 -4.05 -20.98
C ASP A 50 4.67 -4.17 -21.20
N ALA A 51 4.24 -4.12 -22.47
CA ALA A 51 2.84 -4.20 -22.87
C ALA A 51 2.12 -5.43 -22.29
N SER A 52 2.80 -6.58 -22.20
CA SER A 52 2.26 -7.82 -21.60
C SER A 52 1.97 -7.69 -20.10
N SER A 53 2.73 -6.85 -19.38
CA SER A 53 2.51 -6.57 -17.95
C SER A 53 1.38 -5.57 -17.76
N ILE A 54 1.24 -4.62 -18.69
CA ILE A 54 0.11 -3.67 -18.71
C ILE A 54 -1.22 -4.41 -18.94
N GLU A 55 -1.24 -5.44 -19.81
CA GLU A 55 -2.45 -6.24 -20.03
C GLU A 55 -2.91 -7.01 -18.79
N LYS A 56 -1.98 -7.44 -17.93
CA LYS A 56 -2.29 -8.12 -16.66
C LYS A 56 -2.86 -7.22 -15.57
N ILE A 57 -2.71 -5.90 -15.66
CA ILE A 57 -3.31 -4.96 -14.70
C ILE A 57 -4.83 -5.10 -14.77
N PRO A 58 -5.56 -5.34 -13.67
CA PRO A 58 -7.01 -5.47 -13.70
C PRO A 58 -7.64 -4.17 -14.23
N SER A 59 -8.48 -4.30 -15.26
CA SER A 59 -9.21 -3.16 -15.84
C SER A 59 -10.30 -2.68 -14.88
N GLN A 60 -10.50 -1.36 -14.74
CA GLN A 60 -11.52 -0.76 -13.86
C GLN A 60 -12.91 -1.42 -13.99
N GLY A 61 -13.28 -1.90 -15.19
CA GLY A 61 -14.59 -2.53 -15.45
C GLY A 61 -14.75 -3.98 -14.98
N LYS A 62 -13.67 -4.74 -14.74
CA LYS A 62 -13.78 -6.13 -14.24
C LYS A 62 -13.84 -6.22 -12.71
N MET A 63 -13.74 -5.09 -12.01
CA MET A 63 -13.80 -5.04 -10.54
C MET A 63 -15.11 -4.45 -9.99
N HIS A 64 -16.02 -3.97 -10.85
CA HIS A 64 -17.32 -3.43 -10.44
C HIS A 64 -18.49 -4.44 -10.52
N ALA A 65 -18.22 -5.74 -10.65
CA ALA A 65 -19.24 -6.79 -10.57
C ALA A 65 -19.21 -7.59 -9.25
N ALA A 66 -18.34 -7.23 -8.30
CA ALA A 66 -18.42 -7.73 -6.94
C ALA A 66 -18.90 -6.58 -6.06
N VAL A 67 -20.14 -6.73 -5.59
CA VAL A 67 -20.73 -6.17 -4.37
C VAL A 67 -19.73 -5.37 -3.55
N VAL A 68 -19.98 -4.08 -3.34
CA VAL A 68 -19.29 -3.25 -2.35
C VAL A 68 -19.33 -3.96 -0.99
N PRO A 69 -18.19 -4.30 -0.37
CA PRO A 69 -18.13 -4.33 1.07
C PRO A 69 -17.25 -3.15 1.51
N ASP A 70 -17.53 -2.65 2.70
CA ASP A 70 -16.79 -1.64 3.43
C ASP A 70 -15.37 -2.16 3.80
N GLU A 71 -14.54 -2.55 2.83
CA GLU A 71 -13.25 -3.23 3.08
C GLU A 71 -12.10 -2.28 3.39
N GLY A 72 -12.21 -1.00 3.02
CA GLY A 72 -11.17 0.00 3.29
C GLY A 72 -10.97 0.32 4.77
N LYS A 73 -12.00 0.13 5.61
CA LYS A 73 -11.84 0.19 7.08
C LYS A 73 -11.20 -1.09 7.62
N SER A 74 -11.59 -2.24 7.08
CA SER A 74 -11.13 -3.55 7.53
C SER A 74 -9.61 -3.72 7.38
N GLU A 75 -9.02 -3.31 6.26
CA GLU A 75 -7.55 -3.37 6.07
C GLU A 75 -6.79 -2.46 7.05
N LEU A 76 -7.30 -1.24 7.30
CA LEU A 76 -6.70 -0.31 8.26
C LEU A 76 -6.84 -0.79 9.71
N ASP A 77 -7.97 -1.40 10.05
CA ASP A 77 -8.21 -1.96 11.38
C ASP A 77 -7.39 -3.24 11.62
N GLN A 78 -7.21 -4.07 10.59
CA GLN A 78 -6.27 -5.20 10.61
C GLN A 78 -4.83 -4.71 10.81
N LEU A 79 -4.40 -3.69 10.06
CA LEU A 79 -3.05 -3.15 10.19
C LEU A 79 -2.80 -2.51 11.57
N LYS A 80 -3.80 -1.83 12.14
CA LYS A 80 -3.74 -1.34 13.52
C LYS A 80 -3.62 -2.49 14.52
N ALA A 81 -4.40 -3.56 14.34
CA ALA A 81 -4.35 -4.74 15.19
C ALA A 81 -2.96 -5.39 15.17
N GLU A 82 -2.37 -5.58 13.98
CA GLU A 82 -1.01 -6.09 13.82
C GLU A 82 0.03 -5.20 14.50
N LEU A 83 -0.07 -3.88 14.35
CA LEU A 83 0.84 -2.93 14.98
C LEU A 83 0.73 -2.99 16.51
N THR A 84 -0.49 -3.06 17.06
CA THR A 84 -0.68 -3.24 18.50
C THR A 84 -0.09 -4.55 19.00
N GLN A 85 -0.26 -5.64 18.26
CA GLN A 85 0.28 -6.95 18.62
C GLN A 85 1.81 -6.95 18.60
N LEU A 86 2.42 -6.32 17.59
CA LEU A 86 3.87 -6.17 17.50
C LEU A 86 4.44 -5.32 18.65
N LYS A 87 3.76 -4.22 19.00
CA LYS A 87 4.16 -3.36 20.12
C LYS A 87 4.12 -4.12 21.46
N LEU A 88 3.12 -4.97 21.64
CA LEU A 88 2.94 -5.78 22.84
C LEU A 88 4.02 -6.87 22.94
N ALA A 89 4.34 -7.52 21.81
CA ALA A 89 5.45 -8.46 21.72
C ALA A 89 6.79 -7.78 22.06
N TYR A 90 7.04 -6.58 21.53
CA TYR A 90 8.24 -5.80 21.82
C TYR A 90 8.36 -5.46 23.31
N GLN A 91 7.28 -4.98 23.94
CA GLN A 91 7.27 -4.70 25.38
C GLN A 91 7.58 -5.94 26.21
N ASN A 92 7.00 -7.09 25.86
CA ASN A 92 7.23 -8.35 26.58
C ASN A 92 8.71 -8.79 26.45
N LEU A 93 9.28 -8.65 25.26
CA LEU A 93 10.69 -8.94 25.00
C LEU A 93 11.61 -8.02 25.82
N ASN A 94 11.26 -6.74 25.91
CA ASN A 94 12.00 -5.75 26.67
C ASN A 94 11.94 -6.05 28.18
N SER A 95 10.77 -6.38 28.72
CA SER A 95 10.61 -6.80 30.12
C SER A 95 11.42 -8.05 30.43
N ARG A 96 11.48 -9.02 29.49
CA ARG A 96 12.30 -10.23 29.66
C ARG A 96 13.79 -9.92 29.64
N LEU A 97 14.23 -8.98 28.80
CA LEU A 97 15.61 -8.48 28.79
C LEU A 97 15.95 -7.80 30.12
N GLU A 98 15.10 -6.90 30.62
CA GLU A 98 15.30 -6.23 31.91
C GLU A 98 15.37 -7.24 33.07
N GLN A 99 14.54 -8.28 33.06
CA GLN A 99 14.60 -9.35 34.06
C GLN A 99 15.91 -10.13 33.99
N LEU A 100 16.39 -10.46 32.79
CA LEU A 100 17.66 -11.15 32.61
C LEU A 100 18.86 -10.30 33.02
N GLU A 101 18.83 -9.00 32.69
CA GLU A 101 19.86 -8.04 33.11
C GLU A 101 19.87 -7.89 34.64
N ASN A 102 18.72 -7.71 35.27
CA ASN A 102 18.61 -7.66 36.73
C ASN A 102 19.03 -8.97 37.40
N HIS A 103 18.71 -10.13 36.81
CA HIS A 103 19.15 -11.42 37.34
C HIS A 103 20.68 -11.58 37.22
N LYS A 104 21.28 -11.17 36.11
CA LYS A 104 22.75 -11.16 35.95
C LYS A 104 23.44 -10.20 36.92
N MET A 105 22.83 -9.05 37.21
CA MET A 105 23.36 -8.10 38.20
C MET A 105 23.26 -8.63 39.64
N LYS A 106 22.22 -9.40 39.97
CA LYS A 106 22.08 -10.04 41.30
C LYS A 106 23.03 -11.22 41.51
N VAL A 107 23.36 -11.97 40.46
CA VAL A 107 24.26 -13.14 40.56
C VAL A 107 25.75 -12.76 40.65
N LYS A 108 26.11 -11.51 40.30
CA LYS A 108 27.49 -10.99 40.36
C LYS A 108 27.85 -10.26 41.67
N LYS A 109 26.93 -10.12 42.62
CA LYS A 109 27.12 -9.44 43.90
C LYS A 109 27.17 -10.46 45.04
#